data_AF-A0AA39CS15-F1
#
_entry.id   AF-A0AA39CS15-F1
#
_cell.length_a   1.000
_cell.length_b   1.000
_cell.length_c   1.000
_cell.angle_alpha   90.00
_cell.angle_beta   90.00
_cell.angle_gamma   90.00
#
_symmetry.space_group_name_H-M   'P 1'
#
loop_
_entity.id
_entity.type
_entity.pdbx_description
1 polymer ?
#
loop_
_entity_poly.entity_id
_entity_poly.type
_entity_poly.pdbx_seq_one_letter_code
_entity_poly.pdbx_strand_id
1 'polypeptide(L)'
;MTLPLDLPGLDKAPASSVKTRGWPSLMRTVREKQALVITNHNHPEAVIVDIKTYQELLARASGSDTEERSDVLSRLRTEFDQALAGLQQGEGLGKVMGKPIRRGHKSSLLGTWLEADGLGWYNPDSFTRRLVEAGWPLAEANAEAWQEGARRLRQAIADGSDFAFETTLGGNTIPHLLREACSQHDVAIWFCGLATVELHVARVAARVAGGGHDIPQDKIRARFDSARENLLALMPHLAELHVYDNSAPADRYGRVAPLPVLALDRQGLQYPVSVVELLHTPDWAKPIVMRAMDLHADSTPLAGPPVR
;
A
#
# COMPACT_ATOMS: atom_id res chain seq x y z
N MET A 1 -4.11 17.26 11.06
CA MET A 1 -2.96 17.60 11.94
C MET A 1 -2.63 19.06 11.74
N THR A 2 -2.59 19.86 12.81
CA THR A 2 -1.97 21.19 12.77
C THR A 2 -0.47 20.98 12.67
N LEU A 3 0.11 21.26 11.51
CA LEU A 3 1.57 21.33 11.36
C LEU A 3 2.11 22.33 12.41
N PRO A 4 3.27 22.06 13.03
CA PRO A 4 3.88 23.01 13.95
C PRO A 4 3.96 24.39 13.28
N LEU A 5 3.38 25.38 13.94
CA LEU A 5 3.17 26.74 13.42
C LEU A 5 4.48 27.48 13.14
N ASP A 6 5.61 26.95 13.65
CA ASP A 6 6.93 27.49 13.41
C ASP A 6 7.84 26.39 12.86
N LEU A 7 8.28 26.59 11.61
CA LEU A 7 9.33 25.81 10.97
C LEU A 7 10.62 26.63 11.06
N PRO A 8 11.35 26.58 12.19
CA PRO A 8 12.53 27.40 12.41
C PRO A 8 13.59 27.12 11.33
N GLY A 9 14.14 28.18 10.75
CA GLY A 9 15.21 28.11 9.75
C GLY A 9 14.75 28.07 8.29
N LEU A 10 13.43 28.05 8.01
CA LEU A 10 12.91 28.19 6.65
C LEU A 10 12.48 29.63 6.37
N ASP A 11 12.87 30.14 5.20
CA ASP A 11 12.43 31.44 4.70
C ASP A 11 10.90 31.42 4.46
N LYS A 12 10.23 32.52 4.82
CA LYS A 12 8.77 32.66 4.74
C LYS A 12 8.40 33.77 3.74
N ALA A 13 7.40 33.53 2.91
CA ALA A 13 6.83 34.51 2.01
C ALA A 13 5.30 34.55 2.14
N PRO A 14 4.68 35.72 2.36
CA PRO A 14 3.22 35.85 2.33
C PRO A 14 2.66 35.42 0.98
N ALA A 15 1.49 34.77 0.94
CA ALA A 15 0.80 34.37 -0.29
C ALA A 15 0.55 35.56 -1.24
N SER A 16 0.38 36.77 -0.69
CA SER A 16 0.30 38.02 -1.46
C SER A 16 1.57 38.32 -2.28
N SER A 17 2.72 37.79 -1.90
CA SER A 17 4.01 37.93 -2.60
C SER A 17 4.01 37.25 -3.96
N VAL A 18 3.17 36.23 -4.15
CA VAL A 18 2.98 35.57 -5.47
C VAL A 18 2.45 36.56 -6.49
N LYS A 19 1.53 37.45 -6.07
CA LYS A 19 0.92 38.47 -6.92
C LYS A 19 1.82 39.70 -7.09
N THR A 20 2.55 40.10 -6.05
CA THR A 20 3.33 41.35 -6.07
C THR A 20 4.76 41.21 -6.62
N ARG A 21 5.44 40.08 -6.36
CA ARG A 21 6.82 39.82 -6.81
C ARG A 21 6.89 38.85 -7.99
N GLY A 22 5.79 38.17 -8.29
CA GLY A 22 5.68 37.20 -9.37
C GLY A 22 6.35 35.86 -9.06
N TRP A 23 5.85 34.80 -9.70
CA TRP A 23 6.37 33.44 -9.60
C TRP A 23 7.88 33.29 -9.87
N PRO A 24 8.48 33.99 -10.87
CA PRO A 24 9.91 33.85 -11.15
C PRO A 24 10.82 34.30 -9.99
N SER A 25 10.42 35.32 -9.24
CA SER A 25 11.19 35.79 -8.08
C SER A 25 11.15 34.79 -6.93
N LEU A 26 9.99 34.18 -6.68
CA LEU A 26 9.82 33.14 -5.66
C LEU A 26 10.65 31.90 -6.00
N MET A 27 10.63 31.46 -7.27
CA MET A 27 11.43 30.32 -7.72
C MET A 27 12.94 30.59 -7.70
N ARG A 28 13.37 31.86 -7.76
CA ARG A 28 14.78 32.23 -7.52
C ARG A 28 15.15 31.99 -6.06
N THR A 29 14.32 32.43 -5.12
CA THR A 29 14.52 32.17 -3.69
C THR A 29 14.52 30.68 -3.38
N VAL A 30 13.60 29.89 -3.95
CA VAL A 30 13.59 28.43 -3.79
C VAL A 30 14.88 27.79 -4.33
N ARG A 31 15.43 28.26 -5.44
CA ARG A 31 16.71 27.75 -5.97
C ARG A 31 17.92 28.14 -5.11
N GLU A 32 17.91 29.33 -4.50
CA GLU A 32 19.01 29.81 -3.65
C GLU A 32 18.97 29.21 -2.25
N LYS A 33 17.78 29.01 -1.70
CA LYS A 33 17.52 28.63 -0.31
C LYS A 33 17.01 27.20 -0.15
N GLN A 34 16.77 26.51 -1.26
CA GLN A 34 16.32 25.13 -1.37
C GLN A 34 14.88 24.86 -0.87
N ALA A 35 14.32 25.75 -0.05
CA ALA A 35 12.97 25.67 0.46
C ALA A 35 12.39 27.07 0.75
N LEU A 36 11.08 27.23 0.60
CA LEU A 36 10.34 28.44 0.90
C LEU A 36 8.94 28.09 1.44
N VAL A 37 8.58 28.66 2.58
CA VAL A 37 7.24 28.49 3.16
C VAL A 37 6.34 29.63 2.69
N ILE A 38 5.22 29.30 2.05
CA ILE A 38 4.16 30.25 1.75
C ILE A 38 3.22 30.35 2.94
N THR A 39 3.01 31.56 3.44
CA THR A 39 2.15 31.82 4.59
C THR A 39 0.93 32.65 4.23
N ASN A 40 -0.17 32.40 4.93
CA ASN A 40 -1.29 33.34 5.01
C ASN A 40 -1.32 33.91 6.43
N HIS A 41 -1.13 35.23 6.52
CA HIS A 41 -0.70 35.87 7.77
C HIS A 41 0.54 35.14 8.34
N ASN A 42 0.39 34.50 9.51
CA ASN A 42 1.45 33.74 10.17
C ASN A 42 1.26 32.21 10.07
N HIS A 43 0.28 31.73 9.31
CA HIS A 43 0.01 30.31 9.15
C HIS A 43 0.69 29.77 7.88
N PRO A 44 1.51 28.71 7.98
CA PRO A 44 2.07 28.06 6.80
C PRO A 44 0.94 27.37 6.00
N GLU A 45 0.80 27.73 4.73
CA GLU A 45 -0.17 27.14 3.80
C GLU A 45 0.49 26.19 2.80
N ALA A 46 1.72 26.46 2.40
CA ALA A 46 2.49 25.56 1.52
C ALA A 46 3.98 25.64 1.82
N VAL A 47 4.71 24.57 1.51
CA VAL A 47 6.18 24.58 1.47
C VAL A 47 6.61 24.21 0.07
N ILE A 48 7.33 25.12 -0.59
CA ILE A 48 7.90 24.94 -1.91
C ILE A 48 9.35 24.56 -1.72
N VAL A 49 9.74 23.37 -2.16
CA VAL A 49 11.13 22.90 -2.12
C VAL A 49 11.67 22.73 -3.54
N ASP A 50 12.98 22.87 -3.70
CA ASP A 50 13.61 22.49 -4.95
C ASP A 50 13.55 20.97 -5.15
N ILE A 51 13.64 20.51 -6.40
CA ILE A 51 13.45 19.10 -6.74
C ILE A 51 14.52 18.19 -6.12
N LYS A 52 15.76 18.67 -5.97
CA LYS A 52 16.86 17.91 -5.37
C LYS A 52 16.62 17.77 -3.87
N THR A 53 16.23 18.84 -3.18
CA THR A 53 15.87 18.78 -1.76
C THR A 53 14.62 17.94 -1.51
N TYR A 54 13.62 17.99 -2.39
CA TYR A 54 12.48 17.06 -2.32
C TYR A 54 12.93 15.60 -2.43
N GLN A 55 13.81 15.29 -3.38
CA GLN A 55 14.39 13.95 -3.55
C GLN A 55 15.23 13.53 -2.35
N GLU A 56 16.03 14.42 -1.76
CA GLU A 56 16.83 14.15 -0.55
C GLU A 56 15.94 13.94 0.69
N LEU A 57 14.88 14.74 0.86
CA LEU A 57 13.91 14.55 1.93
C LEU A 57 13.15 13.24 1.78
N LEU A 58 12.72 12.90 0.56
CA LEU A 58 12.14 11.59 0.26
C LEU A 58 13.13 10.46 0.54
N ALA A 59 14.40 10.60 0.14
CA ALA A 59 15.43 9.59 0.36
C ALA A 59 15.77 9.43 1.85
N ARG A 60 15.83 10.51 2.63
CA ARG A 60 16.06 10.46 4.08
C ARG A 60 14.87 9.87 4.83
N ALA A 61 13.65 10.26 4.44
CA ALA A 61 12.42 9.66 4.95
C ALA A 61 12.24 8.21 4.50
N SER A 62 12.93 7.76 3.45
CA SER A 62 12.92 6.36 3.03
C SER A 62 14.09 5.58 3.64
N GLY A 63 15.24 6.21 3.93
CA GLY A 63 16.48 5.52 4.31
C GLY A 63 16.47 4.90 5.71
N SER A 64 16.16 5.67 6.77
CA SER A 64 16.01 5.12 8.13
C SER A 64 14.76 4.25 8.25
N ASP A 65 13.68 4.67 7.58
CA ASP A 65 12.43 3.92 7.52
C ASP A 65 12.62 2.56 6.85
N THR A 66 13.44 2.41 5.81
CA THR A 66 13.57 1.12 5.11
C THR A 66 14.26 0.07 5.98
N GLU A 67 15.30 0.43 6.72
CA GLU A 67 15.95 -0.50 7.66
C GLU A 67 14.98 -0.87 8.79
N GLU A 68 14.34 0.12 9.43
CA GLU A 68 13.37 -0.11 10.51
C GLU A 68 12.15 -0.93 10.03
N ARG A 69 11.66 -0.70 8.82
CA ARG A 69 10.51 -1.44 8.28
C ARG A 69 10.89 -2.85 7.81
N SER A 70 12.09 -3.05 7.26
CA SER A 70 12.65 -4.38 6.97
C SER A 70 12.79 -5.22 8.26
N ASP A 71 13.16 -4.58 9.37
CA ASP A 71 13.22 -5.22 10.69
C ASP A 71 11.83 -5.66 11.17
N VAL A 72 10.79 -4.86 10.93
CA VAL A 72 9.40 -5.23 11.27
C VAL A 72 8.95 -6.48 10.52
N LEU A 73 9.23 -6.59 9.21
CA LEU A 73 8.90 -7.78 8.43
C LEU A 73 9.61 -9.03 8.99
N SER A 74 10.89 -8.90 9.31
CA SER A 74 11.72 -10.00 9.83
C SER A 74 11.27 -10.45 11.22
N ARG A 75 10.93 -9.50 12.09
CA ARG A 75 10.40 -9.76 13.43
C ARG A 75 9.07 -10.51 13.37
N LEU A 76 8.09 -10.00 12.61
CA LEU A 76 6.76 -10.63 12.48
C LEU A 76 6.84 -12.03 11.86
N ARG A 77 7.78 -12.26 10.94
CA ARG A 77 8.04 -13.60 10.42
C ARG A 77 8.53 -14.55 11.51
N THR A 78 9.46 -14.08 12.35
CA THR A 78 10.01 -14.88 13.46
C THR A 78 8.91 -15.21 14.48
N GLU A 79 8.06 -14.24 14.82
CA GLU A 79 6.91 -14.42 15.69
C GLU A 79 5.93 -15.46 15.12
N PHE A 80 5.65 -15.41 13.82
CA PHE A 80 4.84 -16.41 13.14
C PHE A 80 5.41 -17.82 13.28
N ASP A 81 6.71 -17.99 12.99
CA ASP A 81 7.37 -19.29 13.04
C ASP A 81 7.37 -19.85 14.49
N GLN A 82 7.54 -19.00 15.49
CA GLN A 82 7.42 -19.38 16.91
C GLN A 82 6.00 -19.80 17.28
N ALA A 83 4.99 -19.02 16.88
CA ALA A 83 3.59 -19.34 17.12
C ALA A 83 3.18 -20.67 16.48
N LEU A 84 3.65 -20.92 15.25
CA LEU A 84 3.41 -22.15 14.51
C LEU A 84 4.07 -23.36 15.17
N ALA A 85 5.31 -23.22 15.67
CA ALA A 85 6.00 -24.26 16.40
C ALA A 85 5.25 -24.64 17.70
N GLY A 86 4.69 -23.66 18.41
CA GLY A 86 3.84 -23.89 19.58
C GLY A 86 2.59 -24.72 19.25
N LEU A 87 1.90 -24.40 18.15
CA LEU A 87 0.73 -25.16 17.67
C LEU A 87 1.08 -26.62 17.34
N GLN A 88 2.24 -26.86 16.73
CA GLN A 88 2.70 -28.22 16.42
C GLN A 88 3.04 -29.04 17.68
N GLN A 89 3.32 -28.39 18.81
CA GLN A 89 3.58 -29.03 20.10
C GLN A 89 2.32 -29.26 20.96
N GLY A 90 1.13 -29.02 20.40
CA GLY A 90 -0.15 -29.31 21.05
C GLY A 90 -0.82 -28.12 21.74
N GLU A 91 -0.32 -26.89 21.53
CA GLU A 91 -1.11 -25.70 21.86
C GLU A 91 -2.34 -25.62 20.93
N GLY A 92 -3.52 -25.41 21.51
CA GLY A 92 -4.75 -25.35 20.72
C GLY A 92 -4.80 -24.11 19.82
N LEU A 93 -5.34 -24.24 18.60
CA LEU A 93 -5.59 -23.13 17.65
C LEU A 93 -6.19 -21.89 18.31
N GLY A 94 -7.13 -22.07 19.25
CA GLY A 94 -7.76 -20.97 19.97
C GLY A 94 -6.82 -20.14 20.86
N LYS A 95 -5.66 -20.69 21.25
CA LYS A 95 -4.65 -19.96 22.06
C LYS A 95 -3.80 -19.02 21.19
N VAL A 96 -3.55 -19.40 19.94
CA VAL A 96 -2.76 -18.64 18.97
C VAL A 96 -3.62 -17.74 18.07
N MET A 97 -4.87 -18.14 17.84
CA MET A 97 -5.85 -17.40 17.03
C MET A 97 -6.91 -16.69 17.87
N GLY A 98 -6.84 -16.75 19.20
CA GLY A 98 -7.82 -16.15 20.13
C GLY A 98 -9.20 -16.86 20.18
N LYS A 99 -9.85 -17.10 19.03
CA LYS A 99 -11.20 -17.72 18.91
C LYS A 99 -11.38 -18.54 17.63
N PRO A 100 -12.41 -19.40 17.55
CA PRO A 100 -12.76 -20.11 16.31
C PRO A 100 -13.26 -19.15 15.23
N ILE A 101 -12.66 -19.27 14.04
CA ILE A 101 -13.02 -18.48 12.87
C ILE A 101 -14.35 -18.96 12.28
N ARG A 102 -15.26 -18.02 12.01
CA ARG A 102 -16.45 -18.29 11.21
C ARG A 102 -16.02 -18.31 9.74
N ARG A 103 -16.37 -19.36 8.99
CA ARG A 103 -16.11 -19.40 7.54
C ARG A 103 -17.05 -18.40 6.83
N GLY A 104 -16.49 -17.29 6.35
CA GLY A 104 -17.07 -16.50 5.27
C GLY A 104 -16.85 -17.15 3.90
N HIS A 105 -17.72 -16.84 2.93
CA HIS A 105 -17.62 -17.35 1.55
C HIS A 105 -16.31 -16.86 0.90
N LYS A 106 -15.57 -17.76 0.24
CA LYS A 106 -14.33 -17.43 -0.49
C LYS A 106 -14.65 -16.56 -1.70
N SER A 107 -14.37 -15.27 -1.61
CA SER A 107 -14.51 -14.35 -2.73
C SER A 107 -13.45 -14.67 -3.80
N SER A 108 -13.93 -15.06 -4.96
CA SER A 108 -13.18 -15.52 -6.13
C SER A 108 -12.72 -14.34 -6.97
N LEU A 109 -11.42 -14.07 -6.97
CA LEU A 109 -10.61 -13.34 -7.96
C LEU A 109 -11.19 -12.04 -8.54
N LEU A 110 -10.57 -10.93 -8.15
CA LEU A 110 -10.81 -9.53 -8.52
C LEU A 110 -11.03 -9.28 -10.03
N GLY A 111 -10.31 -9.97 -10.91
CA GLY A 111 -10.44 -9.77 -12.37
C GLY A 111 -11.76 -10.26 -12.96
N THR A 112 -12.31 -11.36 -12.43
CA THR A 112 -13.61 -11.90 -12.84
C THR A 112 -14.78 -11.21 -12.15
N TRP A 113 -14.58 -10.63 -10.96
CA TRP A 113 -15.64 -9.96 -10.19
C TRP A 113 -15.89 -8.52 -10.68
N LEU A 114 -14.82 -7.77 -11.01
CA LEU A 114 -14.96 -6.40 -11.52
C LEU A 114 -15.62 -6.35 -12.90
N GLU A 115 -15.42 -7.37 -13.75
CA GLU A 115 -16.14 -7.50 -15.02
C GLU A 115 -17.59 -7.95 -14.83
N ALA A 116 -17.89 -8.75 -13.80
CA ALA A 116 -19.24 -9.27 -13.54
C ALA A 116 -20.21 -8.21 -13.00
N ASP A 117 -19.73 -7.24 -12.22
CA ASP A 117 -20.55 -6.17 -11.62
C ASP A 117 -20.52 -4.85 -12.42
N GLY A 118 -19.84 -4.81 -13.56
CA GLY A 118 -19.79 -3.61 -14.42
C GLY A 118 -19.04 -2.41 -13.80
N LEU A 119 -18.30 -2.63 -12.72
CA LEU A 119 -17.48 -1.60 -12.07
C LEU A 119 -16.17 -1.45 -12.85
N GLY A 120 -16.12 -0.43 -13.72
CA GLY A 120 -14.90 -0.06 -14.42
C GLY A 120 -13.79 0.31 -13.41
N TRP A 121 -12.64 -0.35 -13.51
CA TRP A 121 -11.49 -0.08 -12.64
C TRP A 121 -10.39 0.65 -13.40
N TYR A 122 -9.64 1.50 -12.69
CA TYR A 122 -8.57 2.30 -13.26
C TYR A 122 -7.24 1.54 -13.24
N ASN A 123 -6.71 1.21 -14.42
CA ASN A 123 -5.38 0.65 -14.58
C ASN A 123 -4.37 1.73 -15.03
N PRO A 124 -3.34 2.07 -14.22
CA PRO A 124 -2.28 2.99 -14.63
C PRO A 124 -1.51 2.57 -15.89
N ASP A 125 -1.18 1.28 -16.05
CA ASP A 125 -0.43 0.77 -17.22
C ASP A 125 -1.25 0.90 -18.52
N SER A 126 -2.56 0.61 -18.47
CA SER A 126 -3.45 0.84 -19.63
C SER A 126 -3.59 2.33 -19.96
N PHE A 127 -3.59 3.19 -18.95
CA PHE A 127 -3.62 4.64 -19.15
C PHE A 127 -2.32 5.15 -19.79
N THR A 128 -1.16 4.74 -19.25
CA THR A 128 0.16 5.02 -19.82
C THR A 128 0.22 4.59 -21.29
N ARG A 129 -0.24 3.37 -21.61
CA ARG A 129 -0.21 2.85 -22.97
C ARG A 129 -0.95 3.74 -23.96
N ARG A 130 -2.17 4.20 -23.61
CA ARG A 130 -2.95 5.10 -24.47
C ARG A 130 -2.25 6.44 -24.71
N LEU A 131 -1.58 6.99 -23.70
CA LEU A 131 -0.82 8.23 -23.86
C LEU A 131 0.41 8.03 -24.76
N VAL A 132 1.12 6.91 -24.60
CA VAL A 132 2.26 6.56 -25.46
C VAL A 132 1.81 6.36 -26.91
N GLU A 133 0.68 5.68 -27.13
CA GLU A 133 0.05 5.54 -28.46
C GLU A 133 -0.35 6.89 -29.06
N ALA A 134 -0.71 7.86 -28.22
CA ALA A 134 -0.98 9.25 -28.62
C ALA A 134 0.30 10.10 -28.81
N GLY A 135 1.49 9.51 -28.69
CA GLY A 135 2.77 10.16 -28.94
C GLY A 135 3.45 10.79 -27.71
N TRP A 136 2.94 10.55 -26.51
CA TRP A 136 3.59 11.06 -25.29
C TRP A 136 4.87 10.30 -24.96
N PRO A 137 5.93 10.98 -24.47
CA PRO A 137 7.09 10.31 -23.91
C PRO A 137 6.69 9.41 -22.73
N LEU A 138 7.24 8.21 -22.67
CA LEU A 138 6.90 7.18 -21.67
C LEU A 138 7.01 7.67 -20.21
N ALA A 139 8.02 8.47 -19.90
CA ALA A 139 8.20 9.02 -18.56
C ALA A 139 7.07 9.99 -18.18
N GLU A 140 6.64 10.83 -19.12
CA GLU A 140 5.54 11.78 -18.94
C GLU A 140 4.20 11.06 -18.87
N ALA A 141 3.98 10.07 -19.74
CA ALA A 141 2.80 9.21 -19.71
C ALA A 141 2.63 8.47 -18.37
N ASN A 142 3.72 7.94 -17.82
CA ASN A 142 3.73 7.30 -16.49
C ASN A 142 3.44 8.28 -15.36
N ALA A 143 4.01 9.49 -15.41
CA ALA A 143 3.76 10.52 -14.42
C ALA A 143 2.28 10.96 -14.45
N GLU A 144 1.73 11.17 -15.65
CA GLU A 144 0.34 11.55 -15.86
C GLU A 144 -0.62 10.43 -15.40
N ALA A 145 -0.36 9.17 -15.74
CA ALA A 145 -1.16 8.04 -15.27
C ALA A 145 -1.21 7.95 -13.74
N TRP A 146 -0.09 8.24 -13.07
CA TRP A 146 -0.03 8.28 -11.61
C TRP A 146 -0.82 9.47 -11.03
N GLN A 147 -0.64 10.67 -11.61
CA GLN A 147 -1.36 11.88 -11.18
C GLN A 147 -2.87 11.72 -11.35
N GLU A 148 -3.30 11.17 -12.47
CA GLU A 148 -4.71 10.92 -12.78
C GLU A 148 -5.33 9.90 -11.81
N GLY A 149 -4.62 8.82 -11.50
CA GLY A 149 -5.07 7.85 -10.49
C GLY A 149 -5.25 8.50 -9.11
N ALA A 150 -4.28 9.30 -8.67
CA ALA A 150 -4.37 10.02 -7.40
C ALA A 150 -5.46 11.10 -7.41
N ARG A 151 -5.70 11.77 -8.55
CA ARG A 151 -6.78 12.75 -8.72
C ARG A 151 -8.15 12.08 -8.60
N ARG A 152 -8.35 10.96 -9.29
CA ARG A 152 -9.60 10.18 -9.23
C ARG A 152 -9.88 9.64 -7.83
N LEU A 153 -8.86 9.14 -7.14
CA LEU A 153 -9.00 8.68 -5.76
C LEU A 153 -9.42 9.83 -4.83
N ARG A 154 -8.78 11.00 -4.92
CA ARG A 154 -9.19 12.18 -4.13
C ARG A 154 -10.61 12.64 -4.45
N GLN A 155 -10.97 12.62 -5.72
CA GLN A 155 -12.33 12.96 -6.15
C GLN A 155 -13.35 11.98 -5.58
N ALA A 156 -13.08 10.68 -5.65
CA ALA A 156 -13.94 9.65 -5.08
C ALA A 156 -14.12 9.84 -3.56
N ILE A 157 -13.04 10.13 -2.84
CA ILE A 157 -13.08 10.42 -1.40
C ILE A 157 -13.94 11.67 -1.13
N ALA A 158 -13.79 12.74 -1.92
CA ALA A 158 -14.52 13.99 -1.72
C ALA A 158 -16.01 13.87 -2.06
N ASP A 159 -16.33 13.12 -3.11
CA ASP A 159 -17.69 12.96 -3.64
C ASP A 159 -18.45 11.82 -2.94
N GLY A 160 -17.77 10.98 -2.15
CA GLY A 160 -18.36 9.80 -1.51
C GLY A 160 -18.71 8.69 -2.50
N SER A 161 -18.01 8.62 -3.63
CA SER A 161 -18.30 7.71 -4.73
C SER A 161 -17.35 6.51 -4.77
N ASP A 162 -17.80 5.40 -5.35
CA ASP A 162 -16.97 4.21 -5.50
C ASP A 162 -15.84 4.41 -6.53
N PHE A 163 -14.64 3.92 -6.21
CA PHE A 163 -13.50 3.93 -7.13
C PHE A 163 -12.61 2.70 -6.95
N ALA A 164 -12.49 1.92 -8.00
CA ALA A 164 -11.59 0.77 -8.07
C ALA A 164 -10.36 1.10 -8.93
N PHE A 165 -9.16 0.72 -8.48
CA PHE A 165 -7.92 0.99 -9.22
C PHE A 165 -6.79 0.03 -8.83
N GLU A 166 -5.81 -0.14 -9.73
CA GLU A 166 -4.58 -0.87 -9.43
C GLU A 166 -3.49 0.04 -8.89
N THR A 167 -2.71 -0.50 -7.95
CA THR A 167 -1.51 0.14 -7.41
C THR A 167 -0.49 -0.91 -7.01
N THR A 168 0.80 -0.57 -7.09
CA THR A 168 1.86 -1.44 -6.54
C THR A 168 1.92 -1.41 -5.02
N LEU A 169 1.21 -0.47 -4.38
CA LEU A 169 1.23 -0.18 -2.93
C LEU A 169 2.61 0.17 -2.33
N GLY A 170 3.72 0.00 -3.04
CA GLY A 170 5.09 0.32 -2.59
C GLY A 170 5.53 1.78 -2.75
N GLY A 171 4.60 2.73 -2.90
CA GLY A 171 4.89 4.17 -2.81
C GLY A 171 4.17 4.77 -1.61
N ASN A 172 4.41 6.04 -1.27
CA ASN A 172 3.85 6.63 -0.04
C ASN A 172 2.48 7.31 -0.24
N THR A 173 2.23 7.88 -1.43
CA THR A 173 1.03 8.71 -1.66
C THR A 173 -0.26 7.90 -1.63
N ILE A 174 -0.30 6.76 -2.32
CA ILE A 174 -1.53 5.94 -2.38
C ILE A 174 -1.88 5.36 -1.01
N PRO A 175 -0.96 4.72 -0.25
CA PRO A 175 -1.25 4.27 1.11
C PRO A 175 -1.74 5.41 2.02
N HIS A 176 -1.16 6.60 1.91
CA HIS A 176 -1.63 7.74 2.69
C HIS A 176 -3.08 8.12 2.36
N LEU A 177 -3.41 8.24 1.06
CA LEU A 177 -4.78 8.54 0.61
C LEU A 177 -5.77 7.43 1.00
N LEU A 178 -5.37 6.15 0.90
CA LEU A 178 -6.19 5.03 1.36
C LEU A 178 -6.43 5.11 2.88
N ARG A 179 -5.41 5.46 3.66
CA ARG A 179 -5.53 5.64 5.10
C ARG A 179 -6.51 6.76 5.48
N GLU A 180 -6.52 7.86 4.71
CA GLU A 180 -7.52 8.93 4.84
C GLU A 180 -8.91 8.42 4.47
N ALA A 181 -9.02 7.71 3.34
CA ALA A 181 -10.28 7.15 2.84
C ALA A 181 -10.95 6.23 3.87
N CYS A 182 -10.19 5.42 4.61
CA CYS A 182 -10.71 4.53 5.67
C CYS A 182 -11.56 5.23 6.75
N SER A 183 -11.47 6.57 6.88
CA SER A 183 -12.32 7.32 7.82
C SER A 183 -13.74 7.59 7.31
N GLN A 184 -13.97 7.44 6.00
CA GLN A 184 -15.20 7.85 5.31
C GLN A 184 -15.72 6.78 4.32
N HIS A 185 -14.89 5.80 3.96
CA HIS A 185 -15.18 4.77 2.96
C HIS A 185 -14.83 3.38 3.49
N ASP A 186 -15.52 2.38 2.94
CA ASP A 186 -15.19 0.97 3.10
C ASP A 186 -14.05 0.62 2.13
N VAL A 187 -12.82 0.68 2.62
CA VAL A 187 -11.63 0.37 1.80
C VAL A 187 -11.38 -1.13 1.81
N ALA A 188 -11.44 -1.74 0.63
CA ALA A 188 -11.11 -3.14 0.40
C ALA A 188 -9.82 -3.28 -0.43
N ILE A 189 -8.93 -4.19 -0.05
CA ILE A 189 -7.68 -4.48 -0.77
C ILE A 189 -7.60 -5.94 -1.16
N TRP A 190 -7.27 -6.20 -2.43
CA TRP A 190 -6.83 -7.50 -2.92
C TRP A 190 -5.34 -7.42 -3.23
N PHE A 191 -4.52 -7.98 -2.35
CA PHE A 191 -3.07 -7.97 -2.46
C PHE A 191 -2.56 -9.27 -3.08
N CYS A 192 -1.77 -9.17 -4.14
CA CYS A 192 -1.13 -10.32 -4.79
C CYS A 192 0.39 -10.24 -4.62
N GLY A 193 0.97 -11.19 -3.90
CA GLY A 193 2.42 -11.27 -3.69
C GLY A 193 3.09 -12.41 -4.46
N LEU A 194 4.42 -12.42 -4.39
CA LEU A 194 5.29 -13.43 -4.98
C LEU A 194 6.31 -13.92 -3.96
N ALA A 195 6.74 -15.17 -4.12
CA ALA A 195 7.68 -15.84 -3.22
C ALA A 195 9.00 -15.08 -3.03
N THR A 196 9.51 -14.51 -4.11
CA THR A 196 10.79 -13.79 -4.10
C THR A 196 10.76 -12.58 -5.01
N VAL A 197 11.62 -11.62 -4.71
CA VAL A 197 11.83 -10.45 -5.58
C VAL A 197 12.50 -10.85 -6.90
N GLU A 198 13.34 -11.89 -6.90
CA GLU A 198 13.94 -12.46 -8.10
C GLU A 198 12.86 -13.01 -9.05
N LEU A 199 11.82 -13.65 -8.52
CA LEU A 199 10.67 -14.09 -9.31
C LEU A 199 9.93 -12.89 -9.92
N HIS A 200 9.80 -11.79 -9.17
CA HIS A 200 9.20 -10.56 -9.67
C HIS A 200 10.03 -9.98 -10.83
N VAL A 201 11.35 -9.87 -10.66
CA VAL A 201 12.28 -9.41 -11.71
C VAL A 201 12.18 -10.29 -12.96
N ALA A 202 12.17 -11.62 -12.79
CA ALA A 202 12.06 -12.56 -13.91
C ALA A 202 10.72 -12.39 -14.66
N ARG A 203 9.62 -12.17 -13.95
CA ARG A 203 8.30 -11.94 -14.56
C ARG A 203 8.22 -10.62 -15.31
N VAL A 204 8.82 -9.55 -14.77
CA VAL A 204 8.93 -8.28 -15.49
C VAL A 204 9.75 -8.45 -16.76
N ALA A 205 10.91 -9.11 -16.68
CA ALA A 205 11.74 -9.38 -17.85
C ALA A 205 11.01 -10.19 -18.93
N ALA A 206 10.26 -11.23 -18.56
CA ALA A 206 9.44 -12.00 -19.48
C ALA A 206 8.33 -11.16 -20.13
N ARG A 207 7.67 -10.29 -19.35
CA ARG A 207 6.66 -9.35 -19.85
C ARG A 207 7.26 -8.35 -20.85
N VAL A 208 8.45 -7.81 -20.56
CA VAL A 208 9.18 -6.89 -21.44
C VAL A 208 9.55 -7.58 -22.76
N ALA A 209 10.03 -8.82 -22.70
CA ALA A 209 10.30 -9.62 -23.90
C ALA A 209 9.04 -9.85 -24.75
N GLY A 210 7.86 -9.89 -24.12
CA GLY A 210 6.55 -9.93 -24.79
C GLY A 210 5.99 -8.57 -25.21
N GLY A 211 6.77 -7.48 -25.14
CA GLY A 211 6.35 -6.13 -25.56
C GLY A 211 5.73 -5.26 -24.46
N GLY A 212 5.82 -5.67 -23.19
CA GLY A 212 5.38 -4.86 -22.06
C GLY A 212 6.39 -3.81 -21.60
N HIS A 213 5.99 -2.98 -20.62
CA HIS A 213 6.83 -1.92 -20.07
C HIS A 213 7.89 -2.45 -19.09
N ASP A 214 9.12 -1.94 -19.22
CA ASP A 214 10.23 -2.23 -18.32
C ASP A 214 10.17 -1.39 -17.05
N ILE A 215 10.59 -1.98 -15.92
CA ILE A 215 10.65 -1.33 -14.62
C ILE A 215 12.07 -1.55 -14.06
N PRO A 216 12.77 -0.47 -13.67
CA PRO A 216 14.10 -0.59 -13.05
C PRO A 216 14.10 -1.57 -11.86
N GLN A 217 15.07 -2.49 -11.81
CA GLN A 217 15.10 -3.56 -10.81
C GLN A 217 15.24 -3.04 -9.37
N ASP A 218 15.96 -1.94 -9.18
CA ASP A 218 16.04 -1.22 -7.91
C ASP A 218 14.66 -0.81 -7.40
N LYS A 219 13.79 -0.32 -8.30
CA LYS A 219 12.38 0.00 -7.96
C LYS A 219 11.56 -1.25 -7.66
N ILE A 220 11.78 -2.35 -8.38
CA ILE A 220 11.10 -3.62 -8.10
C ILE A 220 11.48 -4.10 -6.68
N ARG A 221 12.77 -4.05 -6.34
CA ARG A 221 13.30 -4.44 -5.03
C ARG A 221 12.76 -3.57 -3.92
N ALA A 222 12.85 -2.24 -4.05
CA ALA A 222 12.31 -1.31 -3.06
C ALA A 222 10.80 -1.49 -2.84
N ARG A 223 10.03 -1.74 -3.92
CA ARG A 223 8.59 -1.94 -3.84
C ARG A 223 8.18 -3.30 -3.28
N PHE A 224 9.04 -4.29 -3.33
CA PHE A 224 8.75 -5.64 -2.81
C PHE A 224 8.52 -5.62 -1.30
N ASP A 225 9.34 -4.87 -0.56
CA ASP A 225 9.22 -4.74 0.89
C ASP A 225 8.20 -3.66 1.26
N SER A 226 8.35 -2.45 0.70
CA SER A 226 7.47 -1.33 1.04
C SER A 226 5.99 -1.56 0.75
N ALA A 227 5.63 -2.35 -0.26
CA ALA A 227 4.24 -2.71 -0.48
C ALA A 227 3.65 -3.52 0.68
N ARG A 228 4.43 -4.44 1.26
CA ARG A 228 4.01 -5.26 2.39
C ARG A 228 3.95 -4.43 3.67
N GLU A 229 4.93 -3.57 3.90
CA GLU A 229 4.97 -2.66 5.04
C GLU A 229 3.76 -1.70 5.03
N ASN A 230 3.47 -1.11 3.87
CA ASN A 230 2.30 -0.26 3.70
C ASN A 230 1.00 -1.04 3.92
N LEU A 231 0.94 -2.31 3.49
CA LEU A 231 -0.21 -3.17 3.78
C LEU A 231 -0.36 -3.42 5.29
N LEU A 232 0.73 -3.72 6.01
CA LEU A 232 0.71 -3.91 7.46
C LEU A 232 0.20 -2.67 8.20
N ALA A 233 0.60 -1.48 7.75
CA ALA A 233 0.16 -0.21 8.31
C ALA A 233 -1.32 0.10 8.03
N LEU A 234 -1.82 -0.28 6.85
CA LEU A 234 -3.21 -0.07 6.45
C LEU A 234 -4.17 -1.07 7.09
N MET A 235 -3.72 -2.31 7.29
CA MET A 235 -4.54 -3.45 7.73
C MET A 235 -5.54 -3.16 8.87
N PRO A 236 -5.19 -2.43 9.96
CA PRO A 236 -6.13 -2.15 11.05
C PRO A 236 -7.33 -1.26 10.66
N HIS A 237 -7.29 -0.65 9.47
CA HIS A 237 -8.25 0.35 9.01
C HIS A 237 -9.08 -0.11 7.82
N LEU A 238 -8.76 -1.28 7.26
CA LEU A 238 -9.46 -1.81 6.07
C LEU A 238 -10.81 -2.39 6.48
N ALA A 239 -11.79 -2.24 5.61
CA ALA A 239 -13.06 -2.95 5.73
C ALA A 239 -12.89 -4.43 5.32
N GLU A 240 -12.05 -4.67 4.32
CA GLU A 240 -11.77 -6.00 3.77
C GLU A 240 -10.33 -6.11 3.24
N LEU A 241 -9.70 -7.25 3.49
CA LEU A 241 -8.37 -7.57 2.97
C LEU A 241 -8.32 -9.02 2.51
N HIS A 242 -7.98 -9.22 1.25
CA HIS A 242 -7.63 -10.52 0.68
C HIS A 242 -6.19 -10.52 0.24
N VAL A 243 -5.46 -11.59 0.56
CA VAL A 243 -4.07 -11.78 0.16
C VAL A 243 -3.94 -13.09 -0.59
N TYR A 244 -3.28 -13.04 -1.74
CA TYR A 244 -3.03 -14.20 -2.57
C TYR A 244 -1.54 -14.35 -2.88
N ASP A 245 -1.08 -15.59 -2.92
CA ASP A 245 0.20 -15.96 -3.50
C ASP A 245 0.03 -16.27 -4.98
N ASN A 246 0.75 -15.53 -5.81
CA ASN A 246 0.75 -15.73 -7.25
C ASN A 246 2.08 -16.35 -7.72
N SER A 247 2.77 -17.13 -6.90
CA SER A 247 4.12 -17.61 -7.20
C SER A 247 4.14 -18.73 -8.23
N ALA A 248 3.09 -19.54 -8.28
CA ALA A 248 2.95 -20.63 -9.24
C ALA A 248 2.97 -20.09 -10.68
N PRO A 249 3.64 -20.80 -11.61
CA PRO A 249 3.57 -20.45 -13.03
C PRO A 249 2.16 -20.68 -13.58
N ALA A 250 1.86 -20.08 -14.72
CA ALA A 250 0.65 -20.38 -15.46
C ALA A 250 0.62 -21.88 -15.85
N ASP A 251 -0.58 -22.46 -15.86
CA ASP A 251 -0.78 -23.81 -16.35
C ASP A 251 -0.52 -23.91 -17.87
N ARG A 252 -0.61 -25.12 -18.43
CA ARG A 252 -0.40 -25.36 -19.88
C ARG A 252 -1.37 -24.59 -20.80
N TYR A 253 -2.43 -24.00 -20.25
CA TYR A 253 -3.41 -23.19 -20.96
C TYR A 253 -3.21 -21.69 -20.71
N GLY A 254 -2.12 -21.29 -20.05
CA GLY A 254 -1.85 -19.91 -19.68
C GLY A 254 -2.68 -19.40 -18.51
N ARG A 255 -3.41 -20.27 -17.79
CA ARG A 255 -4.23 -19.85 -16.67
C ARG A 255 -3.40 -19.80 -15.40
N VAL A 256 -3.60 -18.75 -14.64
CA VAL A 256 -2.95 -18.54 -13.35
C VAL A 256 -4.00 -18.71 -12.26
N ALA A 257 -3.68 -19.48 -11.21
CA ALA A 257 -4.56 -19.70 -10.07
C ALA A 257 -3.85 -19.25 -8.79
N PRO A 258 -3.98 -17.97 -8.42
CA PRO A 258 -3.42 -17.47 -7.16
C PRO A 258 -3.98 -18.23 -5.96
N LEU A 259 -3.11 -18.61 -5.04
CA LEU A 259 -3.48 -19.35 -3.83
C LEU A 259 -3.91 -18.37 -2.73
N PRO A 260 -5.07 -18.56 -2.07
CA PRO A 260 -5.46 -17.70 -0.95
C PRO A 260 -4.51 -17.90 0.24
N VAL A 261 -4.08 -16.78 0.83
CA VAL A 261 -3.16 -16.74 1.97
C VAL A 261 -3.80 -16.09 3.20
N LEU A 262 -4.57 -15.02 3.01
CA LEU A 262 -5.28 -14.32 4.08
C LEU A 262 -6.63 -13.83 3.54
N ALA A 263 -7.67 -13.93 4.37
CA ALA A 263 -8.90 -13.18 4.20
C ALA A 263 -9.28 -12.58 5.56
N LEU A 264 -9.54 -11.28 5.60
CA LEU A 264 -9.86 -10.50 6.78
C LEU A 264 -11.00 -9.55 6.42
N ASP A 265 -12.02 -9.48 7.27
CA ASP A 265 -13.11 -8.51 7.15
C ASP A 265 -13.43 -7.88 8.52
N ARG A 266 -14.49 -7.07 8.58
CA ARG A 266 -14.97 -6.47 9.84
C ARG A 266 -15.34 -7.47 10.94
N GLN A 267 -15.60 -8.73 10.59
CA GLN A 267 -15.90 -9.79 11.56
C GLN A 267 -14.62 -10.47 12.08
N GLY A 268 -13.47 -10.16 11.49
CA GLY A 268 -12.16 -10.66 11.87
C GLY A 268 -11.55 -11.56 10.81
N LEU A 269 -10.60 -12.39 11.25
CA LEU A 269 -9.84 -13.28 10.38
C LEU A 269 -10.77 -14.37 9.82
N GLN A 270 -10.85 -14.49 8.49
CA GLN A 270 -11.70 -15.44 7.75
C GLN A 270 -10.90 -16.61 7.16
N TYR A 271 -9.62 -16.40 6.87
CA TYR A 271 -8.66 -17.42 6.41
C TYR A 271 -7.25 -16.96 6.80
N PRO A 272 -6.33 -17.85 7.22
CA PRO A 272 -6.49 -19.31 7.37
C PRO A 272 -7.37 -19.67 8.58
N VAL A 273 -8.04 -20.84 8.55
CA VAL A 273 -8.93 -21.30 9.65
C VAL A 273 -8.44 -22.57 10.35
N SER A 274 -7.29 -23.09 9.95
CA SER A 274 -6.70 -24.32 10.46
C SER A 274 -5.18 -24.25 10.51
N VAL A 275 -4.57 -25.09 11.37
CA VAL A 275 -3.11 -25.26 11.42
C VAL A 275 -2.56 -25.71 10.07
N VAL A 276 -3.29 -26.57 9.36
CA VAL A 276 -2.88 -27.05 8.05
C VAL A 276 -2.76 -25.88 7.06
N GLU A 277 -3.73 -24.97 7.02
CA GLU A 277 -3.65 -23.80 6.14
C GLU A 277 -2.53 -22.85 6.59
N LEU A 278 -2.36 -22.64 7.90
CA LEU A 278 -1.24 -21.85 8.45
C LEU A 278 0.13 -22.41 8.03
N LEU A 279 0.31 -23.74 8.06
CA LEU A 279 1.54 -24.41 7.63
C LEU A 279 1.90 -24.18 6.16
N HIS A 280 0.92 -23.88 5.31
CA HIS A 280 1.13 -23.58 3.89
C HIS A 280 1.33 -22.08 3.62
N THR A 281 1.40 -21.24 4.66
CA THR A 281 1.65 -19.81 4.49
C THR A 281 3.06 -19.60 3.90
N PRO A 282 3.19 -18.99 2.72
CA PRO A 282 4.49 -18.76 2.11
C PRO A 282 5.29 -17.74 2.92
N ASP A 283 6.62 -17.89 2.94
CA ASP A 283 7.53 -17.09 3.77
C ASP A 283 7.32 -15.58 3.62
N TRP A 284 7.07 -15.10 2.40
CA TRP A 284 6.89 -13.67 2.13
C TRP A 284 5.64 -13.08 2.80
N ALA A 285 4.64 -13.93 3.08
CA ALA A 285 3.33 -13.53 3.60
C ALA A 285 3.18 -13.77 5.10
N LYS A 286 4.09 -14.53 5.74
CA LYS A 286 4.08 -14.75 7.20
C LYS A 286 3.93 -13.45 8.01
N PRO A 287 4.64 -12.35 7.69
CA PRO A 287 4.46 -11.10 8.43
C PRO A 287 3.03 -10.55 8.37
N ILE A 288 2.36 -10.72 7.22
CA ILE A 288 1.01 -10.23 6.97
C ILE A 288 0.01 -11.08 7.76
N VAL A 289 0.16 -12.40 7.73
CA VAL A 289 -0.72 -13.30 8.49
C VAL A 289 -0.54 -13.10 10.00
N MET A 290 0.70 -12.98 10.47
CA MET A 290 0.99 -12.70 11.90
C MET A 290 0.32 -11.41 12.36
N ARG A 291 0.47 -10.32 11.60
CA ARG A 291 -0.17 -9.05 11.92
C ARG A 291 -1.69 -9.15 11.98
N ALA A 292 -2.30 -9.90 11.07
CA ALA A 292 -3.75 -10.11 11.08
C ALA A 292 -4.22 -10.90 12.30
N MET A 293 -3.42 -11.89 12.74
CA MET A 293 -3.68 -12.67 13.94
C MET A 293 -3.59 -11.80 15.21
N ASP A 294 -2.58 -10.93 15.33
CA ASP A 294 -2.46 -9.99 16.45
C ASP A 294 -3.68 -9.08 16.57
N LEU A 295 -4.08 -8.47 15.44
CA LEU A 295 -5.26 -7.60 15.39
C LEU A 295 -6.54 -8.32 15.79
N HIS A 296 -6.67 -9.59 15.41
CA HIS A 296 -7.81 -10.40 15.78
C HIS A 296 -7.83 -10.72 17.28
N ALA A 297 -6.67 -10.98 17.88
CA ALA A 297 -6.55 -11.22 19.32
C ALA A 297 -6.93 -9.98 20.16
N ASP A 298 -6.45 -8.79 19.75
CA ASP A 298 -6.64 -7.52 20.47
C ASP A 298 -8.09 -6.99 20.42
N SER A 299 -8.88 -7.36 19.41
CA SER A 299 -10.27 -6.89 19.21
C SER A 299 -11.30 -7.50 20.19
N THR A 300 -10.84 -8.12 21.28
CA THR A 300 -11.69 -8.82 22.25
C THR A 300 -12.14 -7.87 23.37
N PRO A 301 -13.45 -7.71 23.66
CA PRO A 301 -13.88 -7.03 24.87
C PRO A 301 -13.42 -7.86 26.09
N LEU A 302 -12.71 -7.22 27.02
CA LEU A 302 -12.49 -7.75 28.37
C LEU A 302 -13.84 -8.25 28.90
N ALA A 303 -13.89 -9.53 29.27
CA ALA A 303 -15.07 -10.15 29.84
C ALA A 303 -15.66 -9.25 30.94
N GLY A 304 -16.90 -8.78 30.72
CA GLY A 304 -17.65 -8.09 31.77
C GLY A 304 -17.76 -8.99 33.01
N PRO A 305 -17.81 -8.40 34.21
CA PRO A 305 -17.79 -9.17 35.45
C PRO A 305 -18.99 -10.15 35.51
N PRO A 306 -18.82 -11.32 36.16
CA PRO A 306 -19.87 -12.32 36.21
C PRO A 306 -21.11 -11.73 36.89
N VAL A 307 -22.24 -11.77 36.17
CA VAL A 307 -23.56 -11.46 36.72
C VAL A 307 -23.84 -12.49 37.81
N ARG A 308 -24.06 -12.00 39.03
CA ARG A 308 -24.46 -12.80 40.20
C ARG A 308 -25.90 -13.28 40.08
#